data_AF-A0A1F6F2I2-F1
#
_entry.id   AF-A0A1F6F2I2-F1
#
_cell.length_a   1.000
_cell.length_b   1.000
_cell.length_c   1.000
_cell.angle_alpha   90.00
_cell.angle_beta   90.00
_cell.angle_gamma   90.00
#
_symmetry.space_group_name_H-M   'P 1'
#
loop_
_entity.id
_entity.type
_entity.pdbx_description
1 polymer ?
#
loop_
_entity_poly.entity_id
_entity_poly.type
_entity_poly.pdbx_seq_one_letter_code
_entity_poly.pdbx_strand_id
1 'polypeptide(L)'
;MFTAASSLVTRLRANMRRDPVRDWFVLLAVSAIALVSLIVWNAWTFDTIAGGGVIGAPTGEAAPVFSRSSLDTVRRIFEERAAEEAKYRTGAYRFVDPSQ
;
A
#
# COMPACT_ATOMS: atom_id res chain seq x y z
N MET A 1 19.14 -16.32 21.01
CA MET A 1 17.95 -15.65 21.62
C MET A 1 16.83 -16.61 22.04
N PHE A 2 16.70 -17.80 21.46
CA PHE A 2 15.63 -18.78 21.82
C PHE A 2 15.79 -19.46 23.19
N THR A 3 16.98 -19.45 23.79
CA THR A 3 17.27 -20.11 25.07
C THR A 3 16.72 -19.37 26.30
N ALA A 4 16.61 -18.05 26.24
CA ALA A 4 16.09 -17.24 27.35
C ALA A 4 14.56 -17.37 27.51
N ALA A 5 13.83 -17.43 26.40
CA ALA A 5 12.38 -17.64 26.41
C ALA A 5 12.03 -19.02 26.99
N SER A 6 12.80 -20.07 26.62
CA SER A 6 12.61 -21.43 27.11
C SER A 6 12.89 -21.54 28.62
N SER A 7 13.92 -20.87 29.15
CA SER A 7 14.22 -20.91 30.58
C SER A 7 13.19 -20.15 31.42
N LEU A 8 12.62 -19.06 30.90
CA LEU A 8 11.53 -18.32 31.54
C LEU A 8 10.24 -19.16 31.61
N VAL A 9 9.87 -19.82 30.51
CA VAL A 9 8.68 -20.69 30.46
C VAL A 9 8.81 -21.87 31.43
N THR A 10 9.99 -22.48 31.51
CA THR A 10 10.25 -23.60 32.42
C THR A 10 10.21 -23.18 33.89
N ARG A 11 10.75 -21.99 34.22
CA ARG A 11 10.68 -21.43 35.58
C ARG A 11 9.27 -21.01 35.98
N LEU A 12 8.47 -20.48 35.05
CA LEU A 12 7.06 -20.18 35.28
C LEU A 12 6.24 -21.44 35.57
N ARG A 13 6.51 -22.56 34.88
CA ARG A 13 5.84 -23.84 35.13
C ARG A 13 6.24 -24.51 36.44
N ALA A 14 7.52 -24.45 36.83
CA ALA A 14 8.02 -25.14 38.02
C ALA A 14 7.48 -24.57 39.35
N ASN A 15 7.07 -23.30 39.38
CA ASN A 15 6.54 -22.61 40.57
C ASN A 15 5.00 -22.52 40.62
N MET A 16 4.28 -23.22 39.74
CA MET A 16 2.81 -23.29 39.79
C MET A 16 2.35 -24.30 40.86
N ARG A 17 2.33 -23.88 42.12
CA ARG A 17 1.17 -24.26 42.95
C ARG A 17 -0.05 -23.69 42.24
N ARG A 18 -0.98 -24.57 41.83
CA ARG A 18 -2.23 -24.22 41.14
C ARG A 18 -3.06 -23.32 42.06
N ASP A 19 -2.87 -22.01 41.92
CA ASP A 19 -3.79 -21.00 42.43
C ASP A 19 -4.54 -20.46 41.21
N PRO A 20 -5.76 -20.99 40.94
CA PRO A 20 -6.49 -20.68 39.72
C PRO A 20 -6.78 -19.18 39.61
N VAL A 21 -6.97 -18.48 40.74
CA VAL A 21 -7.28 -17.05 40.75
C VAL A 21 -6.08 -16.24 40.26
N ARG A 22 -4.89 -16.52 40.80
CA ARG A 22 -3.65 -15.85 40.38
C ARG A 22 -3.35 -16.10 38.91
N ASP A 23 -3.53 -17.33 38.44
CA ASP A 23 -3.23 -17.69 37.05
C ASP A 23 -4.18 -16.95 36.06
N TRP A 24 -5.47 -16.80 36.41
CA TRP A 24 -6.40 -15.99 35.62
C TRP A 24 -6.02 -14.51 35.58
N PHE A 25 -5.59 -13.93 36.71
CA PHE A 25 -5.12 -12.54 36.72
C PHE A 25 -3.87 -12.33 35.86
N VAL A 26 -2.92 -13.26 35.90
CA VAL A 26 -1.73 -13.21 35.04
C VAL A 26 -2.12 -13.30 33.57
N LEU A 27 -3.04 -14.20 33.21
CA LEU A 27 -3.54 -14.31 31.84
C LEU A 27 -4.19 -13.01 31.37
N LEU A 28 -5.10 -12.44 32.18
CA LEU A 28 -5.77 -11.18 31.85
C LEU A 28 -4.77 -10.03 31.71
N ALA A 29 -3.78 -9.94 32.59
CA ALA A 29 -2.74 -8.91 32.52
C ALA A 29 -1.90 -9.05 31.24
N VAL A 30 -1.48 -10.26 30.89
CA VAL A 30 -0.73 -10.53 29.66
C VAL A 30 -1.58 -10.21 28.44
N SER A 31 -2.86 -10.60 28.42
CA SER A 31 -3.80 -10.28 27.35
C SER A 31 -4.00 -8.76 27.21
N ALA A 32 -4.13 -8.02 28.31
CA ALA A 32 -4.26 -6.57 28.28
C ALA A 32 -3.00 -5.90 27.71
N ILE A 33 -1.81 -6.34 28.13
CA ILE A 33 -0.54 -5.83 27.60
C ILE A 33 -0.43 -6.12 26.10
N ALA A 34 -0.76 -7.33 25.67
CA ALA A 34 -0.76 -7.70 24.26
C ALA A 34 -1.75 -6.84 23.45
N LEU A 35 -2.95 -6.60 23.97
CA LEU A 35 -3.97 -5.77 23.34
C LEU A 35 -3.49 -4.32 23.18
N VAL A 36 -2.96 -3.71 24.25
CA VAL A 36 -2.42 -2.35 24.19
C VAL A 36 -1.28 -2.25 23.19
N SER A 37 -0.40 -3.26 23.17
CA SER A 37 0.73 -3.31 22.23
C SER A 37 0.26 -3.38 20.78
N LEU A 38 -0.78 -4.17 20.49
CA LEU A 38 -1.39 -4.25 19.18
C LEU A 38 -2.02 -2.92 18.75
N ILE A 39 -2.75 -2.26 19.65
CA ILE A 39 -3.38 -0.96 19.37
C ILE A 39 -2.31 0.08 19.03
N VAL A 40 -1.27 0.20 19.86
CA VAL A 40 -0.16 1.14 19.63
C VAL A 40 0.55 0.84 18.32
N TRP A 41 0.85 -0.44 18.05
CA TRP A 41 1.50 -0.86 16.81
C TRP A 41 0.67 -0.49 15.58
N ASN A 42 -0.64 -0.72 15.61
CA ASN A 42 -1.54 -0.38 14.50
C ASN A 42 -1.67 1.14 14.31
N ALA A 43 -1.83 1.90 15.39
CA ALA A 43 -1.92 3.35 15.32
C ALA A 43 -0.64 3.97 14.74
N TRP A 44 0.53 3.53 15.23
CA TRP A 44 1.82 3.96 14.71
C TRP A 44 2.04 3.57 13.25
N THR A 45 1.63 2.34 12.88
CA THR A 45 1.70 1.86 11.50
C THR A 45 0.85 2.72 10.57
N PHE A 46 -0.37 3.03 10.97
CA PHE A 46 -1.27 3.88 10.21
C PHE A 46 -0.69 5.28 10.02
N ASP A 47 -0.20 5.90 11.10
CA ASP A 47 0.42 7.23 11.05
C ASP A 47 1.65 7.26 10.13
N THR A 48 2.49 6.22 10.20
CA THR A 48 3.67 6.06 9.35
C THR A 48 3.29 6.00 7.87
N ILE A 49 2.27 5.22 7.52
CA ILE A 49 1.81 5.09 6.13
C ILE A 49 1.10 6.36 5.66
N ALA A 50 0.28 6.98 6.50
CA ALA A 50 -0.42 8.22 6.19
C ALA A 50 0.56 9.39 5.96
N GLY A 51 1.70 9.39 6.67
CA GLY A 51 2.81 10.33 6.46
C GLY A 51 3.68 10.04 5.23
N GLY A 52 3.35 9.03 4.42
CA GLY A 52 4.13 8.63 3.24
C GLY A 52 5.36 7.78 3.57
N GLY A 53 5.52 7.35 4.82
CA GLY A 53 6.50 6.36 5.22
C GLY A 53 6.09 4.96 4.77
N VAL A 54 7.08 4.07 4.70
CA VAL A 54 6.87 2.66 4.34
C VAL A 54 7.39 1.77 5.46
N ILE A 55 6.65 0.71 5.77
CA ILE A 55 7.09 -0.32 6.73
C ILE A 55 7.80 -1.42 5.95
N GLY A 56 9.12 -1.51 6.12
CA GLY A 56 9.98 -2.48 5.43
C GLY A 56 10.99 -1.82 4.49
N ALA A 57 11.64 -2.61 3.65
CA ALA A 57 12.53 -2.07 2.63
C ALA A 57 11.71 -1.18 1.68
N PRO A 58 12.22 0.00 1.29
CA PRO A 58 11.55 0.81 0.28
C PRO A 58 11.41 -0.06 -0.96
N THR A 59 10.16 -0.33 -1.35
CA THR A 59 9.89 -0.85 -2.70
C THR A 59 10.43 0.21 -3.63
N GLY A 60 11.61 -0.05 -4.21
CA GLY A 60 12.23 0.86 -5.16
C GLY A 60 11.18 1.25 -6.17
N GLU A 61 11.01 2.56 -6.37
CA GLU A 61 10.05 3.09 -7.33
C GLU A 61 10.22 2.31 -8.64
N ALA A 62 9.23 1.50 -8.98
CA ALA A 62 9.22 0.85 -10.27
C ALA A 62 9.28 1.98 -11.29
N ALA A 63 10.30 1.96 -12.15
CA ALA A 63 10.45 2.97 -13.19
C ALA A 63 9.09 3.15 -13.87
N PRO A 64 8.57 4.38 -13.97
CA PRO A 64 7.24 4.60 -14.49
C PRO A 64 7.15 3.94 -15.86
N VAL A 65 6.17 3.06 -16.04
CA VAL A 65 5.97 2.28 -17.28
C VAL A 65 5.84 3.21 -18.50
N PHE A 66 5.50 4.48 -18.26
CA PHE A 66 5.33 5.51 -19.26
C PHE A 66 6.18 6.74 -18.93
N SER A 67 6.88 7.28 -19.93
CA SER A 67 7.54 8.58 -19.84
C SER A 67 6.53 9.71 -20.12
N ARG A 68 6.79 10.91 -19.58
CA ARG A 68 6.02 12.12 -19.93
C ARG A 68 5.99 12.38 -21.44
N SER A 69 7.10 12.12 -22.13
CA SER A 69 7.18 12.24 -23.58
C SER A 69 6.19 11.34 -24.33
N SER A 70 5.89 10.15 -23.79
CA SER A 70 4.87 9.26 -24.37
C SER A 70 3.47 9.84 -24.20
N LEU A 71 3.17 10.46 -23.05
CA LEU A 71 1.89 11.13 -22.81
C LEU A 71 1.72 12.36 -23.70
N ASP A 72 2.76 13.17 -23.86
CA ASP A 72 2.75 14.33 -24.76
C ASP A 72 2.57 13.92 -26.22
N THR A 73 3.18 12.79 -26.63
CA THR A 73 3.00 12.23 -27.97
C THR A 73 1.56 11.80 -28.20
N VAL A 74 0.95 11.09 -27.24
CA VAL A 74 -0.45 10.67 -27.32
C VAL A 74 -1.37 11.88 -27.41
N ARG A 75 -1.15 12.90 -26.57
CA ARG A 75 -1.90 14.16 -26.60
C ARG A 75 -1.83 14.82 -27.97
N ARG A 76 -0.62 14.94 -28.56
CA ARG A 76 -0.44 15.54 -29.88
C ARG A 76 -1.18 14.79 -30.97
N ILE A 77 -1.18 13.46 -30.95
CA ILE A 77 -1.94 12.64 -31.91
C ILE A 77 -3.44 12.96 -31.82
N PHE A 78 -4.00 13.07 -30.62
CA PHE A 78 -5.41 13.42 -30.46
C PHE A 78 -5.73 14.83 -30.96
N GLU A 79 -4.86 15.81 -30.70
CA GLU A 79 -5.01 17.18 -31.19
C GLU A 79 -4.95 17.24 -32.73
N GLU A 80 -4.01 16.53 -33.35
CA GLU A 80 -3.91 16.40 -34.81
C GLU A 80 -5.18 15.76 -35.41
N ARG A 81 -5.68 14.68 -34.81
CA ARG A 81 -6.91 14.01 -35.27
C ARG A 81 -8.15 14.88 -35.12
N ALA A 82 -8.25 15.64 -34.03
CA ALA A 82 -9.36 16.57 -33.82
C ALA A 82 -9.34 17.72 -34.85
N ALA A 83 -8.16 18.27 -35.14
CA ALA A 83 -7.99 19.28 -36.18
C ALA A 83 -8.33 18.73 -37.58
N GLU A 84 -7.97 17.47 -37.84
CA GLU A 84 -8.26 16.80 -39.11
C GLU A 84 -9.76 16.52 -39.27
N GLU A 85 -10.44 16.05 -38.23
CA GLU A 85 -11.89 15.86 -38.24
C GLU A 85 -12.65 17.18 -38.44
N ALA A 86 -12.17 18.28 -37.86
CA ALA A 86 -12.74 19.60 -38.08
C ALA A 86 -12.71 20.00 -39.56
N LYS A 87 -11.65 19.68 -40.31
CA LYS A 87 -11.54 19.97 -41.75
C LYS A 87 -12.57 19.20 -42.59
N TYR A 88 -12.86 17.96 -42.22
CA TYR A 88 -13.92 17.17 -42.88
C TYR A 88 -15.31 17.77 -42.62
N ARG A 89 -15.58 18.29 -41.41
CA ARG A 89 -16.87 18.90 -41.06
C ARG A 89 -17.09 20.29 -41.63
N THR A 90 -16.04 21.11 -41.72
CA THR A 90 -16.12 22.49 -42.22
C THR A 90 -16.12 22.60 -43.74
N GLY A 91 -16.01 21.46 -44.46
CA GLY A 91 -15.98 21.44 -45.91
C GLY A 91 -14.65 21.94 -46.51
N ALA A 92 -13.58 22.01 -45.71
CA ALA A 92 -12.24 22.35 -46.20
C ALA A 92 -11.72 21.32 -47.22
N TYR A 93 -12.18 20.07 -47.11
CA TYR A 93 -11.96 19.04 -48.13
C TYR A 93 -13.09 19.04 -49.16
N ARG A 94 -12.75 19.40 -50.40
CA ARG A 94 -13.63 19.23 -51.56
C ARG A 94 -13.25 17.94 -52.28
N PHE A 95 -14.08 16.92 -52.16
CA PHE A 95 -13.94 15.70 -52.94
C PHE A 95 -14.43 15.96 -54.36
N VAL A 96 -13.52 15.91 -55.33
CA VAL A 96 -13.86 15.96 -56.76
C VAL A 96 -14.09 14.52 -57.19
N ASP A 97 -15.27 14.24 -57.75
CA ASP A 97 -15.58 12.93 -58.31
C ASP A 97 -14.69 12.70 -59.55
N PRO A 98 -13.86 11.63 -59.57
CA PRO A 98 -12.96 11.35 -60.69
C PRO A 98 -13.67 10.84 -61.96
N SER A 99 -15.01 10.70 -61.94
CA SER A 99 -15.79 10.22 -63.09
C SER A 99 -16.33 11.34 -64.02
N GLN A 100 -15.97 12.60 -63.78
CA GLN A 100 -16.36 13.75 -64.63
C GLN A 100 -15.45 13.93 -65.85
#